data_AF-A0A3M7PN06-F1
#
_entry.id   AF-A0A3M7PN06-F1
#
_cell.length_a   1.000
_cell.length_b   1.000
_cell.length_c   1.000
_cell.angle_alpha   90.00
_cell.angle_beta   90.00
_cell.angle_gamma   90.00
#
_symmetry.space_group_name_H-M   'P 1'
#
loop_
_entity.id
_entity.type
_entity.pdbx_description
1 polymer ?
#
loop_
_entity_poly.entity_id
_entity_poly.type
_entity_poly.pdbx_seq_one_letter_code
_entity_poly.pdbx_strand_id
1 'polypeptide(L)'
;MSNQNNSVFRIPPYHFIHVLDLNKNVTRLIIGPKTFVKQDNEKVVLGPEKMVIIPPNHYCVVENPVLRDEQNNVMFDKNESVLLAFSDIEIRFAREPFPLYPGETLKQNITPLRVL
;
A
#
# COMPACT_ATOMS: atom_id res chain seq x y z
N MET A 1 24.18 1.10 -3.42
CA MET A 1 24.82 2.29 -2.85
C MET A 1 23.74 3.30 -2.49
N SER A 2 23.46 3.46 -1.19
CA SER A 2 23.05 4.70 -0.49
C SER A 2 22.41 4.29 0.83
N ASN A 3 23.27 4.04 1.82
CA ASN A 3 22.87 3.75 3.20
C ASN A 3 22.38 5.06 3.83
N GLN A 4 21.15 5.46 3.49
CA GLN A 4 20.49 6.60 4.13
C GLN A 4 19.91 6.06 5.44
N ASN A 5 20.68 6.20 6.52
CA ASN A 5 20.20 6.05 7.90
C ASN A 5 19.26 7.23 8.22
N ASN A 6 18.21 7.39 7.41
CA ASN A 6 17.25 8.46 7.56
C ASN A 6 16.35 8.07 8.73
N SER A 7 16.50 8.74 9.87
CA SER A 7 15.64 8.52 11.04
C SER A 7 14.28 9.18 10.86
N VAL A 8 14.15 10.11 9.90
CA VAL A 8 12.94 10.88 9.67
C VAL A 8 12.52 10.82 8.21
N PHE A 9 11.31 10.35 7.96
CA PHE A 9 10.69 10.26 6.64
C PHE A 9 9.52 11.23 6.56
N ARG A 10 9.62 12.23 5.67
CA ARG A 10 8.50 13.10 5.34
C ARG A 10 7.67 12.42 4.27
N ILE A 11 6.44 12.06 4.61
CA ILE A 11 5.49 11.43 3.69
C ILE A 11 4.54 12.53 3.21
N PRO A 12 4.60 12.95 1.92
CA PRO A 12 3.72 13.97 1.39
C PRO A 12 2.24 13.52 1.33
N PRO A 13 1.30 14.43 1.06
CA PRO A 13 -0.07 14.05 0.70
C PRO A 13 -0.09 13.05 -0.46
N TYR A 14 -1.05 12.12 -0.44
CA TYR A 14 -1.20 11.06 -1.47
C TYR A 14 0.04 10.20 -1.69
N HIS A 15 0.88 10.07 -0.67
CA HIS A 15 2.01 9.15 -0.66
C HIS A 15 1.89 8.17 0.51
N PHE A 16 2.59 7.04 0.39
CA PHE A 16 2.66 6.04 1.44
C PHE A 16 4.05 5.41 1.52
N ILE A 17 4.35 4.80 2.66
CA ILE A 17 5.56 4.00 2.88
C ILE A 17 5.17 2.65 3.49
N HIS A 18 6.04 1.67 3.33
CA HIS A 18 5.96 0.41 4.08
C HIS A 18 7.07 0.36 5.13
N VAL A 19 6.69 0.05 6.36
CA VAL A 19 7.59 -0.05 7.51
C VAL A 19 7.51 -1.45 8.08
N LEU A 20 8.65 -2.14 8.11
CA LEU A 20 8.84 -3.41 8.79
C LEU A 20 9.19 -3.15 10.26
N ASP A 21 8.39 -3.68 11.18
CA ASP A 21 8.76 -3.84 12.58
C ASP A 21 9.58 -5.12 12.74
N LEU A 22 10.83 -4.99 13.18
CA LEU A 22 11.76 -6.11 13.32
C LEU A 22 11.44 -7.00 14.53
N ASN A 23 10.74 -6.49 15.54
CA ASN A 23 10.38 -7.28 16.71
C ASN A 23 9.19 -8.19 16.41
N LYS A 24 8.19 -7.67 15.69
CA LYS A 24 7.01 -8.45 15.28
C LYS A 24 7.21 -9.18 13.95
N ASN A 25 8.22 -8.77 13.16
CA ASN A 25 8.41 -9.15 11.76
C ASN A 25 7.19 -8.86 10.87
N VAL A 26 6.52 -7.72 11.14
CA VAL A 26 5.28 -7.31 10.48
C VAL A 26 5.54 -6.07 9.65
N THR A 27 5.13 -6.09 8.39
CA THR A 27 5.19 -4.91 7.52
C THR A 27 3.84 -4.21 7.53
N ARG A 28 3.85 -2.92 7.84
CA ARG A 28 2.64 -2.09 7.88
C ARG A 28 2.75 -0.90 6.93
N LEU A 29 1.58 -0.41 6.55
CA LEU A 29 1.42 0.74 5.68
C LEU A 29 1.33 2.03 6.52
N ILE A 30 2.07 3.07 6.13
CA ILE A 30 1.91 4.42 6.68
C ILE A 30 1.57 5.39 5.55
N ILE A 31 0.47 6.13 5.73
CA ILE A 31 -0.09 7.07 4.76
C ILE A 31 0.30 8.51 5.17
N GLY A 32 0.63 9.36 4.19
CA GLY A 32 0.83 10.79 4.39
C GLY A 32 -0.47 11.61 4.29
N PRO A 33 -0.47 12.92 4.66
CA PRO A 33 0.69 13.73 5.05
C PRO A 33 1.12 13.49 6.49
N LYS A 34 2.34 12.97 6.69
CA LYS A 34 2.87 12.69 8.02
C LYS A 34 4.39 12.72 8.01
N THR A 35 4.99 13.25 9.07
CA THR A 35 6.42 13.03 9.33
C THR A 35 6.54 11.78 10.19
N PHE A 36 7.08 10.72 9.61
CA PHE A 36 7.32 9.45 10.28
C PHE A 36 8.74 9.43 10.85
N VAL A 37 8.87 9.21 12.15
CA VAL A 37 10.16 9.06 12.83
C VAL A 37 10.38 7.57 13.07
N LYS A 38 11.36 7.01 12.36
CA LYS A 38 11.72 5.59 12.40
C LYS A 38 12.33 5.27 13.76
N GLN A 39 11.77 4.29 14.46
CA GLN A 39 12.35 3.75 15.69
C GLN A 39 13.51 2.79 15.38
N ASP A 40 14.26 2.38 16.41
CA ASP A 40 15.40 1.49 16.24
C ASP A 40 15.00 0.09 15.75
N ASN A 41 13.86 -0.43 16.24
CA ASN A 41 13.29 -1.70 15.83
C ASN A 41 12.52 -1.62 14.50
N GLU A 42 12.62 -0.51 13.77
CA GLU A 42 11.87 -0.30 12.53
C GLU A 42 12.79 -0.10 11.33
N LYS A 43 12.34 -0.63 10.20
CA LYS A 43 13.00 -0.50 8.91
C LYS A 43 11.98 -0.06 7.87
N VAL A 44 12.22 1.07 7.22
CA VAL A 44 11.44 1.45 6.04
C VAL A 44 11.88 0.56 4.88
N VAL A 45 10.97 -0.27 4.39
CA VAL A 45 11.23 -1.25 3.30
C VAL A 45 10.76 -0.72 1.95
N LEU A 46 9.80 0.20 1.94
CA LEU A 46 9.36 0.93 0.75
C LEU A 46 9.29 2.42 1.09
N GLY A 47 10.02 3.24 0.34
CA GLY A 47 10.08 4.70 0.53
C GLY A 47 8.85 5.40 -0.04
N PRO A 48 8.70 6.74 0.12
CA PRO A 48 7.45 7.43 -0.20
C PRO A 48 7.02 7.23 -1.65
N GLU A 49 6.08 6.33 -1.87
CA GLU A 49 5.49 6.02 -3.16
C GLU A 49 4.19 6.77 -3.33
N LYS A 50 3.87 7.13 -4.57
CA LYS A 50 2.59 7.77 -4.90
C LYS A 50 1.46 6.76 -4.76
N MET A 51 0.34 7.19 -4.19
CA MET A 51 -0.90 6.44 -4.25
C MET A 51 -1.34 6.23 -5.70
N VAL A 52 -2.06 5.14 -5.93
CA VAL A 52 -2.68 4.86 -7.22
C VAL A 52 -3.87 5.80 -7.38
N ILE A 53 -3.84 6.60 -8.45
CA ILE A 53 -4.91 7.53 -8.83
C ILE A 53 -5.52 7.00 -10.12
N ILE A 54 -6.79 6.59 -10.08
CA ILE A 54 -7.48 6.08 -11.26
C ILE A 54 -8.40 7.18 -11.80
N PRO A 55 -8.13 7.75 -12.99
CA PRO A 55 -9.00 8.75 -13.60
C PRO A 55 -10.39 8.18 -13.94
N PRO A 56 -11.40 9.03 -14.19
CA PRO A 56 -12.69 8.60 -14.70
C PRO A 56 -12.53 7.75 -15.97
N ASN A 57 -13.39 6.73 -16.13
CA ASN A 57 -13.37 5.78 -17.25
C ASN A 57 -12.07 4.98 -17.41
N HIS A 58 -11.29 4.82 -16.34
CA HIS A 58 -10.11 3.96 -16.30
C HIS A 58 -10.26 2.88 -15.22
N TYR A 59 -9.43 1.84 -15.32
CA TYR A 59 -9.29 0.80 -14.32
C TYR A 59 -7.82 0.42 -14.15
N CYS A 60 -7.49 -0.24 -13.04
CA CYS A 60 -6.24 -0.97 -12.88
C CYS A 60 -6.51 -2.37 -12.34
N VAL A 61 -5.52 -3.26 -12.42
CA VAL A 61 -5.60 -4.60 -11.85
C VAL A 61 -4.57 -4.73 -10.74
N VAL A 62 -5.05 -5.05 -9.54
CA VAL A 62 -4.22 -5.33 -8.37
C VAL A 62 -4.16 -6.84 -8.17
N GLU A 63 -2.97 -7.37 -7.95
CA GLU A 63 -2.72 -8.77 -7.60
C GLU A 63 -2.47 -8.90 -6.11
N ASN A 64 -2.91 -10.03 -5.54
CA ASN A 64 -2.93 -10.31 -4.11
C ASN A 64 -3.69 -9.24 -3.31
N PRO A 65 -4.94 -8.90 -3.68
CA PRO A 65 -5.68 -7.83 -3.03
C PRO A 65 -5.88 -8.13 -1.54
N VAL A 66 -5.92 -7.08 -0.71
CA VAL A 66 -6.25 -7.24 0.71
C VAL A 66 -7.65 -7.82 0.91
N LEU A 67 -7.76 -8.74 1.86
CA LEU A 67 -9.06 -9.23 2.31
C LEU A 67 -9.77 -8.13 3.11
N ARG A 68 -11.08 -8.02 2.87
CA ARG A 68 -11.94 -7.04 3.51
C ARG A 68 -13.15 -7.71 4.13
N ASP A 69 -13.59 -7.17 5.26
CA ASP A 69 -14.80 -7.63 5.95
C ASP A 69 -16.09 -7.15 5.23
N GLU A 70 -17.25 -7.51 5.78
CA GLU A 70 -18.57 -7.11 5.26
C GLU A 70 -18.78 -5.58 5.27
N GLN A 71 -18.04 -4.86 6.09
CA GLN A 71 -18.04 -3.40 6.20
C GLN A 71 -16.95 -2.76 5.35
N ASN A 72 -16.25 -3.54 4.51
CA ASN A 72 -15.19 -3.11 3.60
C ASN A 72 -13.90 -2.63 4.30
N ASN A 73 -13.71 -2.96 5.58
CA ASN A 73 -12.47 -2.69 6.31
C ASN A 73 -11.43 -3.75 6.01
N VAL A 74 -10.15 -3.37 6.02
CA VAL A 74 -9.04 -4.31 5.82
C VAL A 74 -8.95 -5.26 7.00
N MET A 75 -8.85 -6.55 6.69
CA MET A 75 -8.67 -7.59 7.70
C MET A 75 -7.20 -7.79 8.03
N PHE A 76 -6.93 -8.04 9.31
CA PHE A 76 -5.60 -8.28 9.84
C PHE A 76 -5.53 -9.65 10.53
N ASP A 77 -4.35 -10.26 10.52
CA ASP A 77 -4.08 -11.48 11.28
C ASP A 77 -3.85 -11.18 12.78
N LYS A 78 -3.58 -12.24 13.56
CA LYS A 78 -3.29 -12.11 15.00
C LYS A 78 -2.05 -11.27 15.32
N ASN A 79 -1.16 -11.09 14.36
CA ASN A 79 0.08 -10.35 14.47
C ASN A 79 -0.02 -8.94 13.89
N GLU A 80 -1.23 -8.45 13.53
CA GLU A 80 -1.47 -7.16 12.88
C GLU A 80 -0.91 -7.07 11.44
N SER A 81 -0.62 -8.20 10.80
CA SER A 81 -0.29 -8.25 9.37
C SER A 81 -1.56 -8.21 8.53
N VAL A 82 -1.51 -7.53 7.38
CA VAL A 82 -2.63 -7.52 6.43
C VAL A 82 -2.86 -8.93 5.87
N LEU A 83 -4.13 -9.32 5.78
CA LEU A 83 -4.52 -10.56 5.10
C LEU A 83 -4.70 -10.30 3.61
N LEU A 84 -4.13 -11.16 2.76
CA LEU A 84 -4.17 -11.05 1.31
C LEU A 84 -4.89 -12.25 0.69
N ALA A 85 -5.64 -12.02 -0.38
CA ALA A 85 -6.16 -13.06 -1.25
C ALA A 85 -5.05 -13.48 -2.23
N PHE A 86 -4.19 -14.41 -1.82
CA PHE A 86 -3.04 -14.83 -2.62
C PHE A 86 -3.44 -15.41 -3.97
N SER A 87 -2.75 -14.99 -5.03
CA SER A 87 -2.99 -15.38 -6.44
C SER A 87 -4.31 -14.91 -7.03
N ASP A 88 -5.11 -14.15 -6.28
CA ASP A 88 -6.30 -13.49 -6.80
C ASP A 88 -5.96 -12.12 -7.41
N ILE A 89 -6.90 -11.63 -8.21
CA ILE A 89 -6.83 -10.31 -8.83
C ILE A 89 -8.09 -9.51 -8.50
N GLU A 90 -7.92 -8.21 -8.26
CA GLU A 90 -9.00 -7.25 -8.08
C GLU A 90 -8.91 -6.16 -9.16
N ILE A 91 -10.02 -5.92 -9.86
CA ILE A 91 -10.15 -4.79 -10.77
C ILE A 91 -10.64 -3.59 -9.96
N ARG A 92 -9.84 -2.52 -9.94
CA ARG A 92 -10.22 -1.26 -9.28
C ARG A 92 -10.56 -0.21 -10.33
N PHE A 93 -11.70 0.44 -10.17
CA PHE A 93 -12.16 1.57 -10.99
C PHE A 93 -11.88 2.92 -10.30
N ALA A 94 -12.17 4.01 -11.02
CA ALA A 94 -12.10 5.39 -10.52
C ALA A 94 -12.68 5.52 -9.10
N ARG A 95 -11.85 6.01 -8.17
CA ARG A 95 -12.14 6.18 -6.74
C ARG A 95 -11.13 7.14 -6.13
N GLU A 96 -11.30 7.43 -4.84
CA GLU A 96 -10.30 8.18 -4.06
C GLU A 96 -8.90 7.53 -4.16
N PRO A 97 -7.82 8.33 -4.23
CA PRO A 97 -6.46 7.82 -4.28
C PRO A 97 -6.20 6.79 -3.17
N PHE A 98 -5.66 5.63 -3.55
CA PHE A 98 -5.44 4.55 -2.60
C PHE A 98 -3.98 4.07 -2.61
N PRO A 99 -3.44 3.70 -1.45
CA PRO A 99 -2.15 3.06 -1.35
C PRO A 99 -2.25 1.58 -1.73
N LEU A 100 -1.11 0.97 -2.05
CA LEU A 100 -0.98 -0.49 -2.09
C LEU A 100 -0.52 -0.98 -0.72
N TYR A 101 -1.21 -1.99 -0.19
CA TYR A 101 -0.81 -2.63 1.05
C TYR A 101 0.42 -3.52 0.84
N PRO A 102 1.18 -3.85 1.91
CA PRO A 102 2.30 -4.78 1.80
C PRO A 102 1.86 -6.11 1.17
N GLY A 103 2.50 -6.48 0.07
CA GLY A 103 2.20 -7.68 -0.72
C GLY A 103 1.22 -7.48 -1.88
N GLU A 104 0.43 -6.40 -1.89
CA GLU A 104 -0.32 -6.01 -3.09
C GLU A 104 0.64 -5.53 -4.18
N THR A 105 0.36 -5.90 -5.43
CA THR A 105 1.14 -5.44 -6.59
C THR A 105 0.23 -4.96 -7.70
N LEU A 106 0.63 -3.87 -8.39
CA LEU A 106 -0.11 -3.38 -9.55
C LEU A 106 0.23 -4.23 -10.78
N LYS A 107 -0.57 -5.26 -11.03
CA LYS A 107 -0.39 -6.19 -12.16
C LYS A 107 -0.63 -5.51 -13.51
N GLN A 108 -1.65 -4.66 -13.58
CA GLN A 108 -1.92 -3.84 -14.76
C GLN A 108 -2.05 -2.38 -14.34
N ASN A 109 -1.25 -1.54 -14.99
CA ASN A 109 -1.31 -0.09 -14.83
C ASN A 109 -2.67 0.48 -15.26
N ILE A 110 -2.89 1.74 -14.93
CA ILE A 110 -4.10 2.49 -15.26
C ILE A 110 -4.37 2.39 -16.77
N THR A 111 -5.50 1.79 -17.13
CA THR A 111 -5.91 1.48 -18.50
C THR A 111 -7.32 2.01 -18.75
N PRO A 112 -7.63 2.62 -19.92
CA PRO A 112 -8.97 3.08 -20.24
C PRO A 112 -9.95 1.91 -20.36
N LEU A 113 -11.20 2.13 -19.95
CA LEU A 113 -12.29 1.17 -20.13
C LEU A 113 -12.63 1.05 -21.61
N ARG A 114 -12.88 -0.18 -22.06
CA ARG A 114 -13.36 -0.45 -23.41
C ARG A 114 -14.88 -0.28 -23.44
N VAL A 115 -15.36 0.71 -24.18
CA VAL A 115 -16.78 0.83 -24.56
C VAL A 115 -17.00 -0.02 -25.81
N LEU A 116 -17.98 -0.91 -25.76
CA LEU A 116 -18.36 -1.79 -26.87
C LEU A 116 -19.50 -1.17 -27.69
#